data_AF-A0A2L0GL63-F1
#
_entry.id   AF-A0A2L0GL63-F1
#
_cell.length_a   1.000
_cell.length_b   1.000
_cell.length_c   1.000
_cell.angle_alpha   90.00
_cell.angle_beta   90.00
_cell.angle_gamma   90.00
#
_symmetry.space_group_name_H-M   'P 1'
#
loop_
_entity.id
_entity.type
_entity.pdbx_description
1 polymer ?
#
loop_
_entity_poly.entity_id
_entity_poly.type
_entity_poly.pdbx_seq_one_letter_code
_entity_poly.pdbx_strand_id
1 'polypeptide(L)' 'MSDTETTNPEPARARALLSTADMKLLRRALESHARNTEDREELAKINALHHRLGTYVPS' A
#
# COMPACT_ATOMS: atom_id res chain seq x y z
N MET A 1 30.39 -35.29 7.18
CA MET A 1 29.04 -34.72 7.12
C MET A 1 29.19 -33.30 7.60
N SER A 2 29.17 -32.31 6.71
CA SER A 2 29.37 -30.91 7.06
C SER A 2 28.04 -30.20 7.00
N ASP A 3 27.49 -29.87 8.16
CA ASP A 3 26.25 -29.12 8.28
C ASP A 3 26.54 -27.65 7.96
N THR A 4 26.14 -27.23 6.75
CA THR A 4 26.09 -25.83 6.37
C THR A 4 24.94 -25.17 7.12
N GLU A 5 25.26 -24.54 8.26
CA GLU A 5 24.35 -23.71 9.03
C GLU A 5 24.01 -22.46 8.21
N THR A 6 22.90 -22.52 7.46
CA THR A 6 22.30 -21.38 6.78
C THR A 6 21.90 -20.35 7.84
N THR A 7 22.74 -19.34 8.03
CA THR A 7 22.41 -18.12 8.77
C THR A 7 21.27 -17.46 8.01
N ASN A 8 20.04 -17.66 8.47
CA ASN A 8 18.85 -17.02 7.93
C ASN A 8 18.83 -15.58 8.46
N PRO A 9 19.24 -14.56 7.67
CA PRO A 9 19.21 -13.18 8.16
C PRO A 9 17.76 -12.85 8.49
N GLU A 10 17.47 -12.51 9.75
CA GLU A 10 16.14 -12.07 10.12
C GLU A 10 15.70 -10.95 9.17
N PRO A 11 14.45 -10.99 8.66
CA PRO A 11 13.99 -9.97 7.73
C PRO A 11 14.15 -8.61 8.39
N ALA A 12 15.00 -7.76 7.80
CA ALA A 12 15.22 -6.40 8.27
C ALA A 12 13.86 -5.73 8.44
N ARG A 13 13.53 -5.30 9.67
CA ARG A 13 12.23 -4.70 9.99
C ARG A 13 11.93 -3.64 8.95
N ALA A 14 10.90 -3.88 8.13
CA ALA A 14 10.52 -2.96 7.07
C ALA A 14 10.16 -1.62 7.71
N ARG A 15 10.95 -0.58 7.42
CA ARG A 15 10.59 0.80 7.81
C ARG A 15 9.45 1.24 6.91
N ALA A 16 8.38 1.73 7.51
CA ALA A 16 7.29 2.34 6.76
C ALA A 16 7.86 3.53 5.97
N LEU A 17 7.85 3.44 4.63
CA LEU A 17 8.32 4.50 3.73
C LEU A 17 7.36 5.69 3.70
N LEU A 18 6.10 5.45 4.04
CA LEU A 18 5.03 6.43 4.00
C LEU A 18 4.31 6.43 5.35
N SER A 19 4.01 7.62 5.84
CA SER A 19 3.28 7.82 7.09
C SER A 19 1.78 7.64 6.90
N THR A 20 1.04 7.57 8.01
CA THR A 20 -0.44 7.57 8.00
C THR A 20 -1.02 8.88 7.44
N ALA A 21 -0.28 10.00 7.54
CA ALA A 21 -0.65 11.26 6.93
C ALA A 21 -0.52 11.20 5.40
N ASP A 22 0.54 10.58 4.89
CA ASP A 22 0.74 10.38 3.46
C ASP A 22 -0.35 9.49 2.87
N MET A 23 -0.74 8.41 3.57
CA MET A 23 -1.86 7.57 3.16
C MET A 23 -3.18 8.35 3.05
N LYS A 24 -3.42 9.31 3.95
CA LYS A 24 -4.61 10.20 3.87
C LYS A 24 -4.52 11.14 2.66
N LEU A 25 -3.33 11.65 2.33
CA LEU A 25 -3.12 12.50 1.15
C LEU A 25 -3.34 11.72 -0.15
N LEU A 26 -2.82 10.49 -0.25
CA LEU A 26 -3.03 9.62 -1.40
C LEU A 26 -4.51 9.30 -1.62
N ARG A 27 -5.28 9.04 -0.56
CA ARG A 27 -6.75 8.84 -0.68
C ARG A 27 -7.46 10.05 -1.26
N ARG A 28 -7.13 11.26 -0.80
CA ARG A 28 -7.71 12.51 -1.34
C ARG A 28 -7.35 12.73 -2.81
N ALA A 29 -6.12 12.40 -3.19
CA ALA A 29 -5.69 12.48 -4.58
C ALA A 29 -6.50 11.53 -5.48
N LEU A 30 -6.70 10.29 -5.04
CA LEU A 30 -7.50 9.30 -5.75
C LEU A 30 -8.98 9.71 -5.86
N GLU A 31 -9.56 10.24 -4.79
CA GLU A 31 -10.94 10.78 -4.82
C GLU A 31 -11.07 11.93 -5.81
N SER A 32 -10.09 12.82 -5.85
CA SER A 32 -10.09 13.92 -6.82
C SER A 32 -9.90 13.44 -8.25
N HIS A 33 -9.10 12.40 -8.45
CA HIS A 33 -8.86 11.82 -9.77
C HIS A 33 -10.09 11.08 -10.28
N ALA A 34 -10.73 10.26 -9.42
CA ALA A 34 -11.95 9.53 -9.76
C ALA A 34 -13.09 10.46 -10.24
N ARG A 35 -13.21 11.67 -9.69
CA ARG A 35 -14.22 12.65 -10.13
C ARG A 35 -14.04 13.11 -11.59
N ASN A 36 -12.81 13.04 -12.10
CA ASN A 36 -12.46 13.50 -13.45
C ASN A 36 -12.24 12.34 -14.42
N THR A 37 -12.39 11.09 -13.96
CA THR A 37 -12.20 9.88 -14.77
C THR A 37 -13.56 9.37 -15.25
N GLU A 38 -13.74 9.30 -16.58
CA GLU A 38 -14.96 8.78 -17.20
C GLU A 38 -14.85 7.28 -17.55
N ASP A 39 -13.62 6.74 -17.59
CA ASP A 39 -13.38 5.33 -17.87
C ASP A 39 -13.78 4.45 -16.67
N ARG A 40 -14.73 3.56 -16.92
CA ARG A 40 -15.27 2.62 -15.93
C ARG A 40 -14.23 1.60 -15.44
N GLU A 41 -13.31 1.17 -16.29
CA GLU A 41 -12.24 0.24 -15.91
C GLU A 41 -11.21 0.94 -15.02
N GLU A 42 -10.87 2.18 -15.36
CA GLU A 42 -9.96 3.02 -14.58
C GLU A 42 -10.56 3.37 -13.21
N LEU A 43 -11.85 3.71 -13.15
CA LEU A 43 -12.58 3.90 -11.89
C LEU A 43 -12.54 2.66 -11.00
N ALA A 44 -12.66 1.46 -11.56
CA ALA A 44 -12.56 0.21 -10.79
C ALA A 44 -11.16 0.04 -10.16
N LYS A 45 -10.10 0.37 -10.90
CA LYS A 45 -8.71 0.35 -10.40
C LYS A 45 -8.49 1.40 -9.30
N ILE A 46 -9.02 2.61 -9.47
CA ILE A 46 -8.94 3.68 -8.48
C ILE A 46 -9.66 3.29 -7.18
N ASN A 47 -10.86 2.72 -7.27
CA ASN A 47 -11.61 2.27 -6.10
C ASN A 47 -10.89 1.12 -5.37
N ALA A 48 -10.37 0.14 -6.10
CA ALA A 48 -9.59 -0.95 -5.51
C ALA A 48 -8.36 -0.42 -4.74
N LEU A 49 -7.66 0.58 -5.31
CA LEU A 49 -6.52 1.20 -4.66
C LEU A 49 -6.92 2.06 -3.45
N HIS A 50 -8.01 2.83 -3.55
CA HIS A 50 -8.54 3.64 -2.45
C HIS A 50 -8.90 2.77 -1.25
N HIS A 51 -9.55 1.63 -1.47
CA HIS A 51 -9.86 0.66 -0.40
C HIS A 51 -8.60 0.09 0.24
N ARG A 52 -7.60 -0.33 -0.55
CA ARG A 52 -6.31 -0.84 -0.03
C ARG A 52 -5.57 0.19 0.83
N LEU A 53 -5.69 1.48 0.50
CA LEU A 53 -5.11 2.57 1.29
C LEU A 53 -5.95 2.95 2.52
N GLY A 54 -7.24 2.59 2.53
CA GLY A 54 -8.17 2.83 3.65
C GLY A 54 -8.11 1.76 4.75
N THR A 55 -7.72 0.52 4.43
CA THR A 55 -7.63 -0.60 5.39
C THR A 55 -6.30 -0.60 6.17
N TYR A 56 -5.88 0.56 6.70
CA TYR A 56 -4.84 0.57 7.74
C TYR A 56 -5.54 0.60 9.11
N VAL A 57 -6.02 -0.57 9.54
CA VAL A 57 -6.33 -0.80 10.95
C VAL A 57 -4.99 -1.12 11.60
N PRO A 58 -4.46 -0.29 12.52
CA PRO A 58 -3.26 -0.65 13.25
C PRO A 58 -3.56 -1.94 14.03
N SER A 59 -2.81 -2.99 13.74
CA SER A 59 -2.78 -4.19 14.59
C SER A 59 -1.92 -3.95 15.83
#